data_AF-A0ABD3TZC5-F1
#
_entry.id   AF-A0ABD3TZC5-F1
#
_cell.length_a   1.000
_cell.length_b   1.000
_cell.length_c   1.000
_cell.angle_alpha   90.00
_cell.angle_beta   90.00
_cell.angle_gamma   90.00
#
_symmetry.space_group_name_H-M   'P 1'
#
loop_
_entity.id
_entity.type
_entity.pdbx_description
1 polymer ?
#
loop_
_entity_poly.entity_id
_entity_poly.type
_entity_poly.pdbx_seq_one_letter_code
_entity_poly.pdbx_strand_id
1 'polypeptide(L)'
;MSGFDLELTYWNKSSRTPMSGFDLELTYWNKSSRTPMSGFDLELTYWNKSSRTPMSGFDLELTYWNKSSRTPMSGFDLELTYWNKSSRTPMSGFDLGTHILE
;
A
#
# COMPACT_ATOMS: atom_id res chain seq x y z
N MET A 1 -25.19 2.83 -3.27
CA MET A 1 -23.71 2.77 -3.31
C MET A 1 -23.24 3.51 -2.08
N SER A 2 -22.73 2.80 -1.09
CA SER A 2 -22.20 3.39 0.13
C SER A 2 -20.68 3.41 -0.01
N GLY A 3 -20.18 4.37 -0.79
CA GLY A 3 -18.77 4.75 -0.72
C GLY A 3 -18.60 5.54 0.57
N PHE A 4 -17.72 5.11 1.44
CA PHE A 4 -17.34 5.86 2.64
C PHE A 4 -15.84 6.08 2.55
N ASP A 5 -15.42 7.29 2.89
CA ASP A 5 -14.01 7.62 3.05
C ASP A 5 -13.56 6.95 4.35
N LEU A 6 -12.47 6.19 4.27
CA LEU A 6 -11.95 5.46 5.42
C LEU A 6 -10.52 5.92 5.72
N GLU A 7 -10.40 6.65 6.82
CA GLU A 7 -9.12 6.99 7.43
C GLU A 7 -8.84 6.03 8.60
N LEU A 8 -7.67 5.39 8.61
CA LEU A 8 -7.30 4.49 9.71
C LEU A 8 -5.81 4.55 10.03
N THR A 9 -5.51 4.72 11.32
CA THR A 9 -4.16 4.53 11.86
C THR A 9 -4.14 3.31 12.77
N TYR A 10 -3.21 2.37 12.53
CA TYR A 10 -3.10 1.15 13.34
C TYR A 10 -1.65 0.83 13.74
N TRP A 11 -1.47 0.44 15.00
CA TRP A 11 -0.21 -0.08 15.53
C TRP A 11 -0.41 -1.48 16.08
N ASN A 12 0.23 -2.50 15.48
CA ASN A 12 0.20 -3.86 16.02
C ASN A 12 1.45 -4.65 15.64
N LYS A 13 1.76 -5.73 16.38
CA LYS A 13 2.85 -6.66 15.99
C LYS A 13 2.58 -7.29 14.62
N SER A 14 1.32 -7.60 14.31
CA SER A 14 0.89 -8.15 13.02
C SER A 14 -0.51 -7.65 12.68
N SER A 15 -0.78 -7.36 11.41
CA SER A 15 -2.13 -6.99 10.93
C SER A 15 -2.56 -7.80 9.71
N ARG A 16 -3.85 -8.12 9.67
CA ARG A 16 -4.53 -8.64 8.48
C ARG A 16 -5.90 -7.99 8.36
N THR A 17 -6.03 -7.08 7.40
CA THR A 17 -7.23 -6.25 7.26
C THR A 17 -7.57 -6.14 5.77
N PRO A 18 -8.55 -6.89 5.26
CA PRO A 18 -9.07 -6.63 3.93
C PRO A 18 -9.92 -5.36 3.95
N MET A 19 -9.73 -4.47 2.99
CA MET A 19 -10.48 -3.21 2.89
C MET A 19 -10.92 -2.93 1.46
N SER A 20 -12.13 -2.36 1.35
CA SER A 20 -12.70 -1.91 0.08
C SER A 20 -13.45 -0.59 0.28
N GLY A 21 -13.19 0.40 -0.56
CA GLY A 21 -13.78 1.75 -0.45
C GLY A 21 -13.65 2.53 -1.75
N PHE A 22 -14.21 3.74 -1.80
CA PHE A 22 -13.88 4.69 -2.87
C PHE A 22 -12.52 5.32 -2.55
N ASP A 23 -12.43 5.94 -1.37
CA ASP A 23 -11.22 6.65 -0.93
C ASP A 23 -10.70 6.04 0.38
N LEU A 24 -9.44 5.63 0.38
CA LEU A 24 -8.79 4.94 1.50
C LEU A 24 -7.48 5.62 1.87
N GLU A 25 -7.41 6.22 3.06
CA GLU A 25 -6.19 6.80 3.62
C GLU A 25 -5.76 5.99 4.85
N LEU A 26 -4.62 5.28 4.78
CA LEU A 26 -4.23 4.37 5.87
C LEU A 26 -2.76 4.49 6.25
N THR A 27 -2.53 4.58 7.56
CA THR A 27 -1.20 4.56 8.15
C THR A 27 -1.03 3.33 9.05
N TYR A 28 0.00 2.52 8.77
CA TYR A 28 0.28 1.29 9.51
C TYR A 28 1.70 1.22 10.06
N TRP A 29 1.81 0.86 11.34
CA TRP A 29 3.11 0.62 12.00
C TRP A 29 3.20 -0.76 12.62
N ASN A 30 3.77 -1.73 11.88
CA ASN A 30 3.73 -3.15 12.29
C ASN A 30 5.06 -3.87 12.09
N LYS A 31 5.32 -5.01 12.76
CA LYS A 31 6.49 -5.84 12.38
C LYS A 31 6.26 -6.54 11.04
N SER A 32 5.06 -7.09 10.86
CA SER A 32 4.61 -7.70 9.60
C SER A 32 3.18 -7.26 9.27
N SER A 33 2.86 -7.06 8.00
CA SER A 33 1.48 -6.81 7.55
C SER A 33 1.10 -7.65 6.34
N ARG A 34 -0.18 -8.04 6.29
CA ARG A 34 -0.80 -8.59 5.08
C ARG A 34 -2.19 -7.99 4.86
N THR A 35 -2.28 -7.03 3.95
CA THR A 35 -3.45 -6.16 3.81
C THR A 35 -3.89 -6.12 2.35
N PRO A 36 -4.87 -6.94 1.92
CA PRO A 36 -5.45 -6.80 0.59
C PRO A 36 -6.35 -5.57 0.54
N MET A 37 -6.17 -4.70 -0.46
CA MET A 37 -6.94 -3.46 -0.58
C MET A 37 -7.44 -3.28 -2.01
N SER A 38 -8.67 -2.78 -2.14
CA SER A 38 -9.26 -2.41 -3.42
C SER A 38 -10.06 -1.12 -3.32
N GLY A 39 -9.81 -0.15 -4.19
CA GLY A 39 -10.56 1.11 -4.16
C GLY A 39 -10.43 1.94 -5.43
N PHE A 40 -11.03 3.13 -5.47
CA PHE A 40 -10.79 4.07 -6.56
C PHE A 40 -9.48 4.81 -6.27
N ASP A 41 -9.40 5.44 -5.10
CA ASP A 41 -8.26 6.24 -4.66
C ASP A 41 -7.71 5.66 -3.34
N LEU A 42 -6.40 5.42 -3.31
CA LEU A 42 -5.73 4.77 -2.18
C LEU A 42 -4.44 5.51 -1.84
N GLU A 43 -4.39 6.10 -0.65
CA GLU A 43 -3.18 6.72 -0.08
C GLU A 43 -2.71 5.95 1.15
N LEU A 44 -1.46 5.50 1.13
CA LEU A 44 -0.99 4.47 2.06
C LEU A 44 0.43 4.70 2.55
N THR A 45 0.56 4.82 3.87
CA THR A 45 1.85 4.88 4.55
C THR A 45 2.09 3.65 5.42
N TYR A 46 3.18 2.92 5.14
CA TYR A 46 3.54 1.71 5.86
C TYR A 46 4.95 1.78 6.44
N TRP A 47 5.04 1.52 7.74
CA TRP A 47 6.30 1.27 8.42
C TRP A 47 6.35 -0.16 8.96
N ASN A 48 7.16 -1.03 8.35
CA ASN A 48 7.28 -2.42 8.83
C ASN A 48 8.63 -3.09 8.58
N LYS A 49 8.88 -4.25 9.19
CA LYS A 49 10.07 -5.06 8.83
C LYS A 49 9.81 -5.84 7.55
N SER A 50 8.60 -6.39 7.40
CA SER A 50 8.17 -7.11 6.21
C SER A 50 6.72 -6.79 5.84
N SER A 51 6.44 -6.58 4.56
CA SER A 51 5.06 -6.39 4.07
C SER A 51 4.71 -7.35 2.94
N ARG A 52 3.44 -7.77 2.90
CA ARG A 52 2.84 -8.36 1.70
C ARG A 52 1.44 -7.81 1.45
N THR A 53 1.31 -6.93 0.48
CA THR A 53 0.13 -6.07 0.36
C THR A 53 -0.35 -6.06 -1.09
N PRO A 54 -1.32 -6.92 -1.48
CA PRO A 54 -1.93 -6.85 -2.79
C PRO A 54 -2.88 -5.64 -2.86
N MET A 55 -2.73 -4.80 -3.88
CA MET A 55 -3.51 -3.58 -4.04
C MET A 55 -4.05 -3.47 -5.45
N SER A 56 -5.28 -2.98 -5.57
CA SER A 56 -5.90 -2.66 -6.85
C SER A 56 -6.70 -1.36 -6.75
N GLY A 57 -6.45 -0.40 -7.63
CA GLY A 57 -7.27 0.81 -7.70
C GLY A 57 -7.09 1.63 -8.97
N PHE A 58 -7.76 2.77 -9.07
CA PHE A 58 -7.58 3.68 -10.19
C PHE A 58 -6.34 4.54 -9.96
N ASP A 59 -6.30 5.20 -8.80
CA ASP A 59 -5.20 6.06 -8.35
C ASP A 59 -4.61 5.49 -7.05
N LEU A 60 -3.29 5.32 -7.02
CA LEU A 60 -2.59 4.67 -5.92
C LEU A 60 -1.32 5.43 -5.54
N GLU A 61 -1.30 6.02 -4.34
CA GLU A 61 -0.13 6.65 -3.75
C GLU A 61 0.37 5.86 -2.52
N LEU A 62 1.66 5.48 -2.54
CA LEU A 62 2.23 4.62 -1.50
C LEU A 62 3.61 5.04 -1.05
N THR A 63 3.74 5.15 0.27
CA THR A 63 5.01 5.31 0.97
C THR A 63 5.31 4.09 1.84
N TYR A 64 6.41 3.41 1.56
CA TYR A 64 6.88 2.25 2.33
C TYR A 64 8.23 2.48 2.96
N TRP A 65 8.32 2.20 4.26
CA TRP A 65 9.57 2.08 4.98
C TRP A 65 9.73 0.66 5.54
N ASN A 66 10.55 -0.17 4.88
CA ASN A 66 10.76 -1.55 5.34
C ASN A 66 12.11 -2.20 5.03
N LYS A 67 12.39 -3.34 5.67
CA LYS A 67 13.57 -4.14 5.30
C LYS A 67 13.32 -5.01 4.07
N SER A 68 12.09 -5.50 3.91
CA SER A 68 11.68 -6.30 2.76
C SER A 68 10.21 -6.11 2.42
N SER A 69 9.87 -5.91 1.15
CA SER A 69 8.48 -5.80 0.70
C SER A 69 8.17 -6.77 -0.44
N ARG A 70 6.91 -7.24 -0.48
CA ARG A 70 6.34 -7.85 -1.68
C ARG A 70 4.94 -7.34 -1.94
N THR A 71 4.78 -6.51 -2.95
CA THR A 71 3.58 -5.69 -3.11
C THR A 71 3.09 -5.79 -4.56
N PRO A 72 2.19 -6.74 -4.86
CA PRO A 72 1.53 -6.80 -6.16
C PRO A 72 0.55 -5.64 -6.28
N MET A 73 0.65 -4.86 -7.35
CA MET A 73 -0.20 -3.69 -7.56
C MET A 73 -0.78 -3.68 -8.97
N SER A 74 -2.02 -3.22 -9.08
CA SER A 74 -2.67 -2.94 -10.35
C SER A 74 -3.44 -1.63 -10.29
N GLY A 75 -3.19 -0.70 -11.21
CA GLY A 75 -3.98 0.53 -11.30
C GLY A 75 -3.70 1.36 -12.54
N PHE A 76 -4.41 2.47 -12.72
CA PHE A 76 -4.19 3.37 -13.87
C PHE A 76 -3.01 4.30 -13.59
N ASP A 77 -3.05 5.00 -12.45
CA ASP A 77 -2.01 5.93 -12.00
C ASP A 77 -1.39 5.44 -10.68
N LEU A 78 -0.06 5.30 -10.67
CA LEU A 78 0.70 4.78 -9.54
C LEU A 78 1.87 5.69 -9.18
N GLU A 79 1.88 6.19 -7.94
CA GLU A 79 3.00 6.89 -7.33
C GLU A 79 3.55 6.14 -6.11
N LEU A 80 4.86 5.90 -6.12
CA LEU A 80 5.50 4.97 -5.20
C LEU A 80 6.83 5.49 -4.67
N THR A 81 6.91 5.59 -3.34
CA THR A 81 8.15 5.86 -2.61
C THR A 81 8.52 4.68 -1.72
N TYR A 82 9.72 4.13 -1.91
CA TYR A 82 10.25 3.04 -1.11
C TYR A 82 11.53 3.44 -0.40
N TRP A 83 11.61 3.13 0.89
CA TRP A 83 12.84 3.08 1.66
C TRP A 83 13.08 1.65 2.13
N ASN A 84 13.81 0.85 1.36
CA ASN A 84 14.04 -0.56 1.70
C ASN A 84 15.33 -1.19 1.18
N LYS A 85 15.80 -2.21 1.92
CA LYS A 85 16.99 -3.00 1.53
C LYS A 85 16.72 -4.03 0.43
N SER A 86 15.47 -4.43 0.23
CA SER A 86 15.07 -5.42 -0.77
C SER A 86 13.58 -5.27 -1.09
N SER A 87 13.25 -4.98 -2.33
CA SER A 87 11.87 -4.81 -2.80
C SER A 87 11.52 -5.78 -3.92
N ARG A 88 10.30 -6.30 -3.94
CA ARG A 88 9.76 -7.00 -5.12
C ARG A 88 8.32 -6.63 -5.37
N THR A 89 8.12 -5.81 -6.39
CA THR A 89 6.85 -5.12 -6.66
C THR A 89 6.41 -5.41 -8.10
N PRO A 90 5.70 -6.53 -8.34
CA PRO A 90 5.09 -6.76 -9.63
C PRO A 90 3.94 -5.75 -9.82
N MET A 91 4.04 -4.92 -10.85
CA MET A 91 3.09 -3.84 -11.15
C MET A 91 2.49 -4.02 -12.54
N SER A 92 1.24 -3.58 -12.70
CA SER A 92 0.58 -3.44 -13.99
C SER A 92 -0.28 -2.17 -13.98
N GLY A 93 -0.03 -1.23 -14.90
CA GLY A 93 -0.74 0.06 -14.99
C GLY A 93 -0.27 0.93 -16.15
N PHE A 94 -1.03 1.99 -16.48
CA PHE A 94 -0.80 2.84 -17.67
C PHE A 94 0.11 4.05 -17.42
N ASP A 95 0.27 4.49 -16.17
CA ASP A 95 1.26 5.51 -15.79
C ASP A 95 1.94 5.15 -14.45
N LEU A 96 3.27 5.27 -14.37
CA LEU A 96 4.06 4.77 -13.24
C LEU A 96 5.22 5.71 -12.85
N GLY A 97 5.11 6.31 -11.67
CA GLY A 97 6.18 7.00 -10.96
C GLY A 97 6.76 6.14 -9.83
N THR A 98 8.02 5.72 -9.93
CA THR A 98 8.68 4.94 -8.86
C THR A 98 9.97 5.60 -8.39
N HIS A 99 10.08 5.82 -7.09
CA HIS A 99 11.27 6.33 -6.41
C HIS A 99 11.70 5.33 -5.34
N ILE A 100 12.87 4.70 -5.54
CA ILE A 100 13.51 3.82 -4.55
C ILE A 100 14.67 4.60 -3.94
N LEU A 101 14.60 4.83 -2.64
CA LEU A 101 15.63 5.47 -1.84
C LEU A 101 16.36 4.37 -1.04
N GLU A 102 17.67 4.23 -1.25
CA GLU A 102 18.54 3.24 -0.58
C GLU A 102 19.31 3.82 0.62
#